data_AF-A0A358M7J8-F1
#
_entry.id   AF-A0A358M7J8-F1
#
_cell.length_a   1.000
_cell.length_b   1.000
_cell.length_c   1.000
_cell.angle_alpha   90.00
_cell.angle_beta   90.00
_cell.angle_gamma   90.00
#
_symmetry.space_group_name_H-M   'P 1'
#
loop_
_entity.id
_entity.type
_entity.pdbx_description
1 polymer ?
#
loop_
_entity_poly.entity_id
_entity_poly.type
_entity_poly.pdbx_seq_one_letter_code
_entity_poly.pdbx_strand_id
1 'polypeptide(L)'
;MPYDGIVLSGAVWEINGLLSGGRIEKVFQTGRYEITLLCHSRSDKYRLLISADPEHPRLHLTKSKKENPMIAPPFAMVLRKHIQGGRIAGIVQEGYDRVVTMTVETHNEMGDPVNKKLIAEIMGKYSNIILTSDQGTIFDAIRRVDEEMSSVREVMPGRLYRLP
;
A
#
# COMPACT_ATOMS: atom_id res chain seq x y z
N MET A 1 -21.30 -2.03 -7.64
CA MET A 1 -21.42 -2.40 -6.22
C MET A 1 -20.52 -1.44 -5.43
N PRO A 2 -20.98 -0.86 -4.31
CA PRO A 2 -20.11 -0.05 -3.47
C PRO A 2 -18.92 -0.89 -2.99
N TYR A 3 -17.74 -0.29 -2.94
CA TYR A 3 -16.53 -0.95 -2.47
C TYR A 3 -16.51 -0.92 -0.92
N ASP A 4 -17.41 -1.71 -0.34
CA ASP A 4 -17.60 -1.84 1.10
C ASP A 4 -16.63 -2.86 1.74
N GLY A 5 -16.71 -3.02 3.06
CA GLY A 5 -15.83 -3.94 3.80
C GLY A 5 -15.98 -5.41 3.39
N ILE A 6 -17.15 -5.84 2.91
CA ILE A 6 -17.39 -7.23 2.50
C ILE A 6 -16.77 -7.48 1.13
N VAL A 7 -16.99 -6.57 0.18
CA VAL A 7 -16.35 -6.62 -1.15
C VAL A 7 -14.83 -6.58 -1.00
N LEU A 8 -14.33 -5.72 -0.11
CA LEU A 8 -12.90 -5.65 0.21
C LEU A 8 -12.38 -6.97 0.78
N SER A 9 -13.14 -7.63 1.66
CA SER A 9 -12.76 -8.92 2.24
C SER A 9 -12.54 -9.99 1.18
N GLY A 10 -13.46 -10.10 0.23
CA GLY A 10 -13.31 -11.01 -0.92
C GLY A 10 -12.09 -10.68 -1.77
N ALA A 11 -11.85 -9.39 -2.05
CA ALA A 11 -10.67 -8.95 -2.80
C ALA A 11 -9.37 -9.27 -2.04
N VAL A 12 -9.30 -8.98 -0.75
CA VAL A 12 -8.13 -9.28 0.09
C VAL A 12 -7.87 -10.77 0.16
N TRP A 13 -8.91 -11.60 0.30
CA TRP A 13 -8.78 -13.06 0.30
C TRP A 13 -8.14 -13.57 -1.01
N GLU A 14 -8.65 -13.12 -2.16
CA GLU A 14 -8.09 -13.48 -3.48
C GLU A 14 -6.63 -13.03 -3.61
N ILE A 15 -6.36 -11.76 -3.30
CA ILE A 15 -5.05 -11.14 -3.47
C ILE A 15 -4.03 -11.79 -2.54
N ASN A 16 -4.38 -12.04 -1.27
CA ASN A 16 -3.53 -12.73 -0.31
C ASN A 16 -3.21 -14.16 -0.78
N GLY A 17 -4.20 -14.91 -1.28
CA GLY A 17 -4.00 -16.27 -1.78
C GLY A 17 -3.05 -16.38 -2.99
N LEU A 18 -2.92 -15.30 -3.77
CA LEU A 18 -2.05 -15.22 -4.94
C LEU A 18 -0.68 -14.60 -4.63
N LEU A 19 -0.63 -13.55 -3.82
CA LEU A 19 0.57 -12.73 -3.64
C LEU A 19 1.41 -13.06 -2.40
N SER A 20 0.84 -13.71 -1.39
CA SER A 20 1.58 -14.02 -0.16
C SER A 20 2.70 -15.04 -0.41
N GLY A 21 3.87 -14.76 0.16
CA GLY A 21 5.13 -15.41 -0.16
C GLY A 21 5.80 -14.91 -1.46
N GLY A 22 5.10 -14.13 -2.28
CA GLY A 22 5.62 -13.51 -3.50
C GLY A 22 6.54 -12.32 -3.23
N ARG A 23 7.19 -11.82 -4.28
CA ARG A 23 8.17 -10.72 -4.23
C ARG A 23 7.67 -9.50 -4.99
N ILE A 24 7.84 -8.31 -4.43
CA ILE A 24 7.57 -7.05 -5.13
C ILE A 24 8.76 -6.75 -6.06
N GLU A 25 8.61 -6.95 -7.37
CA GLU A 25 9.66 -6.67 -8.35
C GLU A 25 9.84 -5.18 -8.59
N LYS A 26 8.73 -4.45 -8.77
CA LYS A 26 8.77 -3.03 -9.14
C LYS A 26 7.60 -2.27 -8.51
N VAL A 27 7.88 -1.02 -8.13
CA VAL A 27 6.88 -0.08 -7.62
C VAL A 27 6.73 1.10 -8.57
N PHE A 28 5.48 1.43 -8.91
CA PHE A 28 5.12 2.56 -9.75
C PHE A 28 4.04 3.40 -9.07
N GLN A 29 4.07 4.70 -9.31
CA GLN A 29 2.94 5.58 -9.04
C GLN A 29 2.33 5.96 -10.38
N THR A 30 1.23 5.29 -10.73
CA THR A 30 0.58 5.36 -12.05
C THR A 30 -0.49 6.45 -12.14
N GLY A 31 -0.67 7.22 -11.08
CA GLY A 31 -1.57 8.36 -10.98
C GLY A 31 -1.29 9.13 -9.71
N ARG A 32 -1.94 10.29 -9.52
CA ARG A 32 -1.71 11.16 -8.36
C ARG A 32 -1.89 10.43 -7.03
N TYR A 33 -2.92 9.58 -6.94
CA TYR A 33 -3.26 8.81 -5.74
C TYR A 33 -3.27 7.29 -6.00
N GLU A 34 -2.51 6.82 -7.00
CA GLU A 34 -2.51 5.41 -7.39
C GLU A 34 -1.09 4.82 -7.39
N ILE A 35 -0.90 3.73 -6.66
CA ILE A 35 0.30 2.91 -6.68
C ILE A 35 0.01 1.60 -7.39
N THR A 36 0.96 1.16 -8.22
CA THR A 36 0.95 -0.15 -8.84
C THR A 36 2.19 -0.92 -8.41
N LEU A 37 1.98 -2.09 -7.80
CA LEU A 37 3.03 -3.04 -7.48
C LEU A 37 3.06 -4.14 -8.55
N LEU A 38 4.23 -4.37 -9.15
CA LEU A 38 4.48 -5.58 -9.90
C LEU A 38 5.03 -6.63 -8.96
N CYS A 39 4.30 -7.72 -8.81
CA CYS A 39 4.65 -8.81 -7.92
C CYS A 39 4.91 -10.07 -8.74
N HIS A 40 5.95 -10.81 -8.38
CA HIS A 40 6.19 -12.15 -8.88
C HIS A 40 5.88 -13.13 -7.75
N SER A 41 4.95 -14.04 -7.98
CA SER A 41 4.57 -15.05 -6.99
C SER A 41 4.40 -16.38 -7.71
N ARG A 42 4.96 -17.44 -7.12
CA ARG A 42 5.05 -18.77 -7.75
C ARG A 42 5.71 -18.67 -9.13
N SER A 43 4.96 -18.90 -10.21
CA SER A 43 5.45 -18.82 -11.60
C SER A 43 4.82 -17.66 -12.38
N ASP A 44 3.99 -16.83 -11.73
CA ASP A 44 3.19 -15.80 -12.38
C ASP A 44 3.62 -14.39 -12.00
N LYS A 45 3.26 -13.44 -12.87
CA LYS A 45 3.43 -12.00 -12.62
C LYS A 45 2.08 -11.35 -12.46
N TYR A 46 1.92 -10.71 -11.32
CA TYR A 46 0.72 -10.00 -10.94
C TYR A 46 0.98 -8.50 -10.88
N ARG A 47 -0.07 -7.72 -11.14
CA ARG A 47 -0.04 -6.28 -10.99
C ARG A 47 -1.16 -5.90 -10.04
N LEU A 48 -0.77 -5.51 -8.83
CA LEU A 48 -1.69 -5.01 -7.81
C LEU A 48 -1.79 -3.49 -7.94
N LEU A 49 -3.00 -3.00 -8.18
CA LEU A 49 -3.32 -1.58 -8.16
C LEU A 49 -3.95 -1.23 -6.81
N ILE A 50 -3.40 -0.21 -6.16
CA ILE A 50 -3.93 0.40 -4.93
C ILE A 50 -4.24 1.85 -5.26
N SER A 51 -5.51 2.23 -5.16
CA SER A 51 -6.00 3.57 -5.47
C SER A 51 -6.61 4.19 -4.22
N ALA A 52 -6.08 5.36 -3.84
CA ALA A 52 -6.64 6.27 -2.86
C ALA A 52 -7.26 7.50 -3.56
N ASP A 53 -7.72 7.32 -4.80
CA ASP A 53 -8.46 8.34 -5.52
C ASP A 53 -9.80 8.65 -4.80
N PRO A 54 -10.23 9.92 -4.66
CA PRO A 54 -11.45 10.26 -3.92
C PRO A 54 -12.72 9.62 -4.48
N GLU A 55 -12.78 9.48 -5.81
CA GLU A 55 -13.95 9.00 -6.53
C GLU A 55 -13.90 7.49 -6.73
N HIS A 56 -12.70 6.94 -6.88
CA HIS A 56 -12.50 5.53 -7.21
C HIS A 56 -11.53 4.79 -6.27
N PRO A 57 -11.67 4.86 -4.93
CA PRO A 57 -10.74 4.19 -4.04
C PRO A 57 -10.96 2.67 -4.11
N ARG A 58 -9.89 1.90 -4.36
CA ARG A 58 -9.98 0.45 -4.62
C ARG A 58 -8.63 -0.25 -4.53
N LEU A 59 -8.66 -1.55 -4.29
CA LEU A 59 -7.51 -2.45 -4.29
C LEU A 59 -7.83 -3.70 -5.12
N HIS A 60 -7.10 -3.95 -6.20
CA HIS A 60 -7.39 -5.11 -7.08
C HIS A 60 -6.20 -5.49 -7.97
N LEU A 61 -6.21 -6.73 -8.45
CA LEU A 61 -5.31 -7.17 -9.52
C LEU A 61 -5.80 -6.67 -10.87
N THR A 62 -4.89 -6.23 -11.73
CA THR A 62 -5.23 -5.74 -13.06
C THR A 62 -4.25 -6.22 -14.13
N LYS A 63 -4.72 -6.39 -15.36
CA LYS A 63 -3.84 -6.65 -16.52
C LYS A 63 -3.42 -5.36 -17.22
N SER A 64 -4.07 -4.25 -16.91
CA SER A 64 -3.86 -2.96 -17.57
C SER A 64 -2.48 -2.40 -17.24
N LYS A 65 -1.77 -1.93 -18.28
CA LYS A 65 -0.56 -1.14 -18.13
C LYS A 65 -0.93 0.33 -18.26
N LYS A 66 -0.64 1.12 -17.24
CA LYS A 66 -0.66 2.59 -17.34
C LYS A 66 0.73 3.08 -17.66
N GLU A 67 0.81 4.20 -18.36
CA GLU A 67 2.08 4.90 -18.56
C GLU A 67 2.61 5.37 -17.22
N ASN A 68 3.92 5.22 -17.05
CA ASN A 68 4.59 5.72 -15.86
C ASN A 68 5.04 7.17 -16.13
N PRO A 69 4.93 8.07 -15.15
CA PRO A 69 5.51 9.39 -15.29
C PRO A 69 7.03 9.26 -15.51
N MET A 70 7.59 10.14 -16.36
CA MET A 70 9.03 10.15 -16.65
C MET A 70 9.88 10.34 -15.38
N ILE A 71 9.37 11.14 -14.42
CA ILE A 71 9.99 11.34 -13.12
C ILE A 71 9.11 10.69 -12.06
N ALA A 72 9.70 9.80 -11.26
CA ALA A 72 8.98 9.14 -10.18
C ALA A 72 8.67 10.14 -9.05
N PRO A 73 7.41 10.23 -8.59
CA PRO A 73 7.06 11.10 -7.46
C PRO A 73 7.78 10.69 -6.17
N PRO A 74 7.93 11.60 -5.19
CA PRO A 74 8.68 11.33 -3.95
C PRO A 74 8.18 10.10 -3.18
N PHE A 75 6.87 9.92 -3.05
CA PHE A 75 6.30 8.77 -2.35
C PHE A 75 6.66 7.44 -3.02
N ALA A 76 6.65 7.38 -4.36
CA ALA A 76 7.11 6.20 -5.10
C ALA A 76 8.57 5.85 -4.79
N MET A 77 9.43 6.85 -4.59
CA MET A 77 10.83 6.65 -4.20
C MET A 77 10.98 6.08 -2.79
N VAL A 78 10.17 6.56 -1.84
CA VAL A 78 10.12 5.98 -0.47
C VAL A 78 9.71 4.51 -0.52
N LEU A 79 8.64 4.19 -1.27
CA LEU A 79 8.23 2.80 -1.46
C LEU A 79 9.34 1.95 -2.11
N ARG A 80 10.01 2.46 -3.14
CA ARG A 80 11.13 1.73 -3.77
C ARG A 80 12.27 1.48 -2.80
N LYS A 81 12.64 2.46 -1.96
CA LYS A 81 13.69 2.29 -0.94
C LYS A 81 13.34 1.19 0.05
N HIS A 82 12.08 1.08 0.46
CA HIS A 82 11.70 0.25 1.60
C HIS A 82 11.10 -1.11 1.26
N ILE A 83 10.33 -1.24 0.18
CA ILE A 83 9.56 -2.47 -0.10
C ILE A 83 9.85 -3.10 -1.45
N GLN A 84 10.52 -2.40 -2.38
CA GLN A 84 10.90 -3.02 -3.65
C GLN A 84 11.96 -4.10 -3.40
N GLY A 85 11.76 -5.26 -4.00
CA GLY A 85 12.56 -6.46 -3.77
C GLY A 85 12.19 -7.22 -2.50
N GLY A 86 11.27 -6.73 -1.67
CA GLY A 86 10.79 -7.40 -0.47
C GLY A 86 9.81 -8.53 -0.75
N ARG A 87 9.68 -9.45 0.22
CA ARG A 87 8.73 -10.57 0.20
C ARG A 87 7.43 -10.16 0.89
N ILE A 88 6.30 -10.41 0.26
CA ILE A 88 4.98 -10.16 0.84
C ILE A 88 4.71 -11.27 1.86
N ALA A 89 4.73 -10.95 3.14
CA ALA A 89 4.46 -11.92 4.21
C ALA A 89 2.97 -12.25 4.30
N GLY A 90 2.11 -11.25 4.10
CA GLY A 90 0.66 -11.41 4.15
C GLY A 90 -0.07 -10.10 3.86
N ILE A 91 -1.34 -10.24 3.50
CA ILE A 91 -2.25 -9.12 3.23
C ILE A 91 -3.51 -9.38 4.03
N VAL A 92 -3.83 -8.47 4.94
CA VAL A 92 -4.95 -8.61 5.88
C VAL A 92 -5.83 -7.37 5.86
N GLN A 93 -7.12 -7.58 6.05
CA GLN A 93 -8.08 -6.52 6.31
C GLN A 93 -8.26 -6.36 7.83
N GLU A 94 -8.38 -5.13 8.31
CA GLU A 94 -8.66 -4.90 9.72
C GLU A 94 -10.15 -5.10 10.04
N GLY A 95 -10.45 -6.29 10.59
CA GLY A 95 -11.82 -6.71 10.89
C GLY A 95 -12.71 -6.64 9.65
N TYR A 96 -13.76 -5.81 9.71
CA TYR A 96 -14.65 -5.51 8.58
C TYR A 96 -14.52 -4.06 8.09
N ASP A 97 -13.50 -3.33 8.55
CA ASP A 97 -13.26 -1.96 8.11
C ASP A 97 -12.55 -1.93 6.74
N ARG A 98 -12.52 -0.78 6.10
CA ARG A 98 -11.93 -0.56 4.79
C ARG A 98 -10.44 -0.20 4.87
N VAL A 99 -9.71 -0.90 5.74
CA VAL A 99 -8.28 -0.76 5.95
C VAL A 99 -7.61 -2.08 5.63
N VAL A 100 -6.64 -2.07 4.73
CA VAL A 100 -5.85 -3.24 4.32
C VAL A 100 -4.39 -3.02 4.66
N THR A 101 -3.79 -3.96 5.37
CA THR A 101 -2.36 -3.96 5.70
C THR A 101 -1.66 -5.07 4.91
N MET A 102 -0.74 -4.68 4.02
CA MET A 102 0.24 -5.58 3.40
C MET A 102 1.54 -5.54 4.20
N THR A 103 1.94 -6.67 4.78
CA THR A 103 3.24 -6.80 5.45
C THR A 103 4.29 -7.26 4.45
N VAL A 104 5.40 -6.54 4.37
CA VAL A 104 6.53 -6.82 3.48
C VAL A 104 7.78 -7.01 4.32
N GLU A 105 8.37 -8.21 4.21
CA GLU A 105 9.68 -8.53 4.73
C GLU A 105 10.76 -8.00 3.78
N THR A 106 11.69 -7.24 4.32
CA THR A 106 12.83 -6.67 3.61
C THR A 106 14.09 -6.76 4.49
N HIS A 107 15.18 -6.17 4.03
CA HIS A 107 16.39 -6.01 4.83
C HIS A 107 16.70 -4.53 5.03
N ASN A 108 17.27 -4.17 6.17
CA ASN A 108 17.78 -2.82 6.41
C ASN A 108 19.14 -2.61 5.71
N GLU A 109 19.74 -1.44 5.88
CA GLU A 109 21.05 -1.11 5.28
C GLU A 109 22.21 -1.95 5.83
N MET A 110 22.03 -2.59 6.99
CA MET A 110 22.99 -3.53 7.60
C MET A 110 22.75 -5.00 7.20
N GLY A 111 21.67 -5.27 6.46
CA GLY A 111 21.29 -6.63 6.05
C GLY A 111 20.42 -7.38 7.05
N ASP A 112 19.96 -6.75 8.14
CA ASP A 112 19.05 -7.40 9.09
C ASP A 112 17.63 -7.47 8.52
N PRO A 113 16.91 -8.59 8.73
CA PRO A 113 15.52 -8.72 8.32
C PRO A 113 14.65 -7.74 9.11
N VAL A 114 13.83 -6.97 8.39
CA VAL A 114 12.87 -6.02 8.98
C VAL A 114 11.53 -6.09 8.25
N ASN A 115 10.46 -5.85 9.00
CA ASN A 115 9.12 -5.74 8.44
C ASN A 115 8.77 -4.28 8.14
N LYS A 116 8.02 -4.10 7.06
CA LYS A 116 7.37 -2.85 6.66
C LYS A 116 5.88 -3.13 6.45
N LYS A 117 5.04 -2.16 6.76
CA LYS A 117 3.59 -2.26 6.54
C LYS A 117 3.18 -1.23 5.51
N LEU A 118 2.58 -1.69 4.41
CA LEU A 118 1.93 -0.84 3.42
C LEU A 118 0.42 -0.91 3.68
N ILE A 119 -0.13 0.20 4.14
CA ILE A 119 -1.51 0.31 4.62
C ILE A 119 -2.31 1.09 3.57
N ALA A 120 -3.45 0.54 3.15
CA ALA A 120 -4.39 1.17 2.25
C ALA A 120 -5.72 1.42 2.97
N GLU A 121 -6.11 2.69 3.08
CA GLU A 121 -7.36 3.12 3.68
C GLU A 121 -8.30 3.51 2.54
N ILE A 122 -9.46 2.85 2.44
CA ILE A 122 -10.38 2.95 1.30
C ILE A 122 -11.67 3.63 1.77
N MET A 123 -11.56 4.93 2.05
CA MET A 123 -12.57 5.77 2.71
C MET A 123 -13.06 6.95 1.85
N GLY A 124 -13.23 6.74 0.53
CA GLY A 124 -13.67 7.82 -0.37
C GLY A 124 -12.64 8.94 -0.44
N LYS A 125 -13.08 10.19 -0.21
CA LYS A 125 -12.21 11.37 -0.19
C LYS A 125 -11.09 11.35 0.86
N TYR A 126 -11.23 10.54 1.91
CA TYR A 126 -10.23 10.37 2.97
C TYR A 126 -9.30 9.17 2.74
N SER A 127 -9.42 8.49 1.59
CA SER A 127 -8.57 7.35 1.28
C SER A 127 -7.09 7.72 1.26
N ASN A 128 -6.25 6.80 1.71
CA ASN A 128 -4.81 7.01 1.81
C ASN A 128 -4.02 5.72 1.54
N ILE A 129 -2.74 5.87 1.22
CA ILE A 129 -1.76 4.79 1.10
C ILE A 129 -0.57 5.21 1.93
N ILE A 130 -0.26 4.46 2.97
CA ILE A 130 0.69 4.84 4.02
C ILE A 130 1.71 3.72 4.15
N LEU A 131 3.00 4.07 4.15
CA LEU A 131 4.06 3.12 4.45
C LEU A 131 4.58 3.36 5.86
N THR A 132 4.65 2.32 6.67
CA THR A 132 5.16 2.39 8.04
C THR A 132 6.26 1.36 8.30
N SER A 133 7.02 1.59 9.37
CA SER A 133 7.80 0.55 10.04
C SER A 133 6.86 -0.47 10.68
N ASP A 134 7.42 -1.61 11.09
CA ASP A 134 6.66 -2.59 11.86
C ASP A 134 6.05 -2.00 13.13
N GLN A 135 6.73 -1.01 13.72
CA GLN A 135 6.31 -0.33 14.96
C GLN A 135 5.35 0.84 14.73
N GLY A 136 4.87 0.99 13.49
CA GLY A 136 3.89 2.00 13.11
C GLY A 136 4.49 3.38 12.80
N THR A 137 5.81 3.58 12.87
CA THR A 137 6.42 4.86 12.44
C THR A 137 6.20 5.05 10.95
N ILE A 138 5.53 6.12 10.56
CA ILE A 138 5.24 6.46 9.17
C ILE A 138 6.55 6.85 8.47
N PHE A 139 6.88 6.15 7.39
CA PHE A 139 7.93 6.56 6.48
C PHE A 139 7.44 7.67 5.57
N ASP A 140 6.29 7.47 4.94
CA ASP A 140 5.60 8.47 4.13
C ASP A 140 4.17 8.02 3.80
N ALA A 141 3.38 8.91 3.21
CA ALA A 141 2.03 8.63 2.73
C ALA A 141 1.77 9.32 1.38
N ILE A 142 0.90 8.73 0.56
CA ILE A 142 0.50 9.34 -0.71
C ILE A 142 -0.30 10.64 -0.50
N ARG A 143 -0.98 10.75 0.64
CA ARG A 143 -1.54 11.99 1.18
C ARG A 143 -0.99 12.24 2.56
N ARG A 144 -0.18 13.29 2.69
CA ARG A 144 0.29 13.82 3.96
C ARG A 144 -0.81 14.67 4.57
N VAL A 145 -1.10 14.45 5.85
CA VAL A 145 -2.16 15.14 6.59
C VAL A 145 -1.53 15.69 7.87
N ASP A 146 -1.50 17.00 8.00
CA ASP A 146 -1.04 17.69 9.21
C ASP A 146 -2.20 18.01 10.17
N GLU A 147 -1.88 18.60 11.31
CA GLU A 147 -2.85 18.98 12.35
C GLU A 147 -3.86 20.04 11.87
N GLU A 148 -3.49 20.87 10.89
CA GLU A 148 -4.40 21.87 10.31
C GLU A 148 -5.47 21.22 9.43
N MET A 149 -5.09 20.16 8.70
CA MET A 149 -6.00 19.41 7.84
C MET A 149 -6.92 18.44 8.60
N SER A 150 -6.47 17.90 9.74
CA SER A 150 -7.28 16.99 10.55
C SER A 150 -6.99 17.12 12.04
N SER A 151 -8.06 17.35 12.81
CA SER A 151 -8.01 17.29 14.27
C SER A 151 -8.06 15.88 14.84
N VAL A 152 -8.24 14.85 14.00
CA VAL A 152 -8.38 13.46 14.46
C VAL A 152 -7.02 12.78 14.59
N ARG A 153 -6.17 12.87 13.55
CA ARG A 153 -4.81 12.32 13.54
C ARG A 153 -3.96 12.96 12.44
N GLU A 154 -2.66 13.06 12.71
CA GLU A 154 -1.65 13.37 11.70
C GLU A 154 -1.24 12.11 10.92
N VAL A 155 -1.01 12.27 9.62
CA VAL A 155 -0.36 11.28 8.76
C VAL A 155 0.85 11.94 8.11
N MET A 156 1.97 11.94 8.86
CA MET A 156 3.22 12.60 8.48
C MET A 156 4.43 11.70 8.72
N PRO A 157 5.49 11.79 7.89
CA PRO A 157 6.75 11.10 8.15
C PRO A 157 7.26 11.31 9.58
N GLY A 158 7.69 10.23 10.24
CA GLY A 158 8.20 10.23 11.61
C GLY A 158 7.14 10.13 12.71
N ARG A 159 5.85 10.33 12.39
CA ARG A 159 4.75 10.13 13.36
C ARG A 159 4.39 8.64 13.50
N LEU A 160 3.74 8.29 14.60
CA LEU A 160 3.16 6.96 14.77
C LEU A 160 1.79 6.89 14.09
N TYR A 161 1.62 5.88 13.25
CA TYR A 161 0.35 5.53 12.64
C TYR A 161 -0.66 5.12 13.72
N ARG A 162 -1.89 5.63 13.57
CA ARG A 162 -3.06 5.24 14.36
C ARG A 162 -4.16 4.92 13.36
N LEU A 163 -4.99 3.91 13.63
CA LEU A 163 -6.14 3.61 12.76
C LEU A 163 -7.09 4.82 12.66
N PRO A 164 -7.85 4.96 11.55
CA PRO A 164 -8.87 6.00 11.40
C PRO A 164 -9.97 5.96 12.46
#